data_AF-A0A0F9NEJ7-F1
#
_entry.id   AF-A0A0F9NEJ7-F1
#
_cell.length_a   1.000
_cell.length_b   1.000
_cell.length_c   1.000
_cell.angle_alpha   90.00
_cell.angle_beta   90.00
_cell.angle_gamma   90.00
#
_symmetry.space_group_name_H-M   'P 1'
#
loop_
_entity.id
_entity.type
_entity.pdbx_description
1 polymer ?
#
loop_
_entity_poly.entity_id
_entity_poly.type
_entity_poly.pdbx_seq_one_letter_code
_entity_poly.pdbx_strand_id
1 'polypeptide(L)' 'MSYHIKDDKGDIIASFVNECDRDYCQDALSNVFDDCEFFAYTDE' A
#
# COMPACT_ATOMS: atom_id res chain seq x y z
N MET A 1 -13.54 -6.28 -4.03
CA MET A 1 -12.58 -5.29 -4.57
C MET A 1 -12.31 -4.17 -3.58
N SER A 2 -11.38 -4.46 -2.67
CA SER A 2 -10.75 -3.49 -1.79
C SER A 2 -9.25 -3.48 -2.08
N TYR A 3 -8.62 -2.33 -2.05
CA TYR A 3 -7.20 -2.16 -2.35
C TYR A 3 -6.45 -1.94 -1.05
N HIS A 4 -5.36 -2.67 -0.84
CA HIS A 4 -4.64 -2.64 0.42
C HIS A 4 -3.14 -2.45 0.16
N ILE A 5 -2.47 -1.87 1.14
CA ILE A 5 -1.01 -1.82 1.20
C ILE A 5 -0.59 -2.55 2.45
N LYS A 6 0.35 -3.47 2.31
CA LYS A 6 1.03 -4.14 3.42
C LYS A 6 2.50 -3.76 3.47
N ASP A 7 3.09 -3.80 4.64
CA ASP A 7 4.54 -3.69 4.81
C ASP A 7 5.25 -5.05 4.60
N ASP A 8 6.58 -5.06 4.64
CA ASP A 8 7.44 -6.26 4.58
C ASP A 8 7.06 -7.34 5.61
N LYS A 9 6.60 -6.95 6.80
CA LYS A 9 6.14 -7.88 7.84
C LYS A 9 4.80 -8.53 7.53
N GLY A 10 4.10 -8.02 6.52
CA GLY A 10 2.78 -8.48 6.11
C GLY A 10 1.62 -7.84 6.86
N ASP A 11 1.85 -6.79 7.64
CA ASP A 11 0.78 -6.05 8.30
C ASP A 11 0.11 -5.07 7.32
N ILE A 12 -1.22 -4.99 7.37
CA ILE A 12 -1.98 -4.06 6.53
C ILE A 12 -1.89 -2.67 7.16
N ILE A 13 -1.20 -1.77 6.48
CA ILE A 13 -1.01 -0.39 6.94
C ILE A 13 -2.08 0.56 6.42
N ALA A 14 -2.66 0.26 5.26
CA ALA A 14 -3.66 1.11 4.63
C ALA A 14 -4.63 0.32 3.76
N SER A 15 -5.88 0.80 3.69
CA SER A 15 -6.95 0.21 2.89
C SER A 15 -7.70 1.32 2.14
N PHE A 16 -7.99 1.07 0.87
CA PHE A 16 -8.53 2.02 -0.08
C PHE A 16 -9.68 1.39 -0.86
N VAL A 17 -10.64 2.23 -1.25
CA VAL A 17 -11.77 1.83 -2.09
C VAL A 17 -11.39 1.91 -3.58
N ASN A 18 -10.44 2.78 -3.94
CA ASN A 18 -9.97 2.96 -5.32
C ASN A 18 -8.50 2.59 -5.47
N GLU A 19 -8.16 2.07 -6.65
CA GLU A 19 -6.78 1.76 -7.04
C GLU A 19 -5.88 3.00 -7.07
N CYS A 20 -6.40 4.12 -7.55
CA CYS A 20 -5.62 5.35 -7.71
C CYS A 20 -5.11 5.89 -6.37
N ASP A 21 -5.93 5.81 -5.31
CA ASP A 21 -5.54 6.19 -3.96
C ASP A 21 -4.45 5.25 -3.40
N ARG A 22 -4.56 3.94 -3.66
CA ARG A 22 -3.54 2.95 -3.28
C ARG A 22 -2.20 3.26 -3.94
N ASP A 23 -2.21 3.52 -5.25
CA ASP A 23 -0.99 3.77 -6.03
C ASP A 23 -0.27 5.05 -5.56
N TYR A 24 -1.04 6.13 -5.38
CA TYR A 24 -0.52 7.39 -4.84
C TYR A 24 0.07 7.20 -3.44
N CYS A 25 -0.59 6.42 -2.59
CA CYS A 25 -0.11 6.18 -1.24
C CYS A 25 1.14 5.29 -1.23
N GLN A 26 1.23 4.28 -2.08
CA GLN A 26 2.43 3.43 -2.20
C GLN A 26 3.65 4.26 -2.63
N ASP A 27 3.50 5.15 -3.62
CA ASP A 27 4.58 6.02 -4.09
C ASP A 27 5.03 7.00 -3.00
N ALA A 28 4.07 7.61 -2.28
CA ALA A 28 4.35 8.48 -1.15
C ALA A 28 5.07 7.74 -0.02
N LEU A 29 4.62 6.53 0.32
CA LEU A 29 5.22 5.70 1.36
C LEU A 29 6.65 5.29 0.98
N SER A 30 6.88 4.88 -0.26
CA SER A 30 8.22 4.53 -0.74
C SER A 30 9.18 5.73 -0.74
N ASN A 31 8.69 6.96 -0.95
CA ASN A 31 9.50 8.17 -0.86
C ASN A 31 9.82 8.57 0.58
N VAL A 32 8.89 8.36 1.51
CA VAL A 32 9.06 8.76 2.92
C VAL A 32 9.85 7.72 3.70
N PHE A 33 9.65 6.44 3.39
CA PHE A 33 10.24 5.31 4.09
C PHE A 33 11.07 4.45 3.11
N ASP A 34 12.22 4.99 2.71
CA ASP A 34 13.18 4.32 1.80
C ASP A 34 13.71 2.98 2.35
N ASP A 35 13.69 2.80 3.67
CA ASP A 35 14.13 1.57 4.36
C ASP A 35 13.03 0.50 4.49
N CYS A 36 11.80 0.78 4.06
CA CYS A 36 10.67 -0.16 4.13
C CYS A 36 10.13 -0.50 2.73
N GLU A 37 9.90 -1.78 2.49
CA GLU A 37 9.20 -2.24 1.30
C GLU A 37 7.68 -2.29 1.54
N PHE A 38 6.92 -1.71 0.61
CA PHE A 38 5.46 -1.70 0.63
C PHE A 38 4.89 -2.42 -0.57
N PHE A 39 3.93 -3.31 -0.32
CA PHE A 39 3.31 -4.13 -1.34
C PHE A 39 1.83 -3.78 -1.48
N ALA A 40 1.45 -3.35 -2.68
CA ALA A 40 0.06 -3.20 -3.08
C ALA A 40 -0.56 -4.57 -3.39
N TYR A 41 -1.76 -4.82 -2.87
CA TYR A 41 -2.58 -5.97 -3.27
C TYR A 41 -4.07 -5.65 -3.25
N THR A 42 -4.87 -6.48 -3.92
CA THR A 42 -6.31 -6.29 -4.07
C THR A 42 -7.04 -7.51 -3.54
N ASP A 43 -8.05 -7.29 -2.71
CA ASP A 43 -8.95 -8.33 -2.20
C ASP A 43 -10.18 -8.38 -3.13
N GLU A 44 -10.30 -9.45 -3.92
CA GLU A 44 -11.34 -9.62 -4.95
C GLU A 44 -12.66 -10.10 -4.35
#